data_AF-A0A3D0XYC5-F1
#
_entry.id   AF-A0A3D0XYC5-F1
#
_cell.length_a   1.000
_cell.length_b   1.000
_cell.length_c   1.000
_cell.angle_alpha   90.00
_cell.angle_beta   90.00
_cell.angle_gamma   90.00
#
_symmetry.space_group_name_H-M   'P 1'
#
loop_
_entity.id
_entity.type
_entity.pdbx_description
1 polymer ?
#
loop_
_entity_poly.entity_id
_entity_poly.type
_entity_poly.pdbx_seq_one_letter_code
_entity_poly.pdbx_strand_id
1 'polypeptide(L)'
;MQTDINTINELETIFNKHKNERICVLGTICIGKTTLINQLKNCVDIDDELLSLLNDRDKEFIQKVHKLEIPWTEEIGDEIDRLTKEKVKIKPGFPLFGTVILDCDIIIYLDIDEIILSEHCKKRKISLNSALDIKKSIEEDLKLYKKKNENIVYYYLKVSE
;
A
#
# COMPACT_ATOMS: atom_id res chain seq x y z
N MET A 1 9.72 -0.26 16.28
CA MET A 1 10.23 0.04 14.93
C MET A 1 10.03 1.53 14.76
N GLN A 2 11.11 2.30 14.70
CA GLN A 2 11.05 3.76 14.60
C GLN A 2 11.14 4.08 13.12
N THR A 3 10.03 4.43 12.48
CA THR A 3 10.03 4.84 11.08
C THR A 3 10.81 6.15 10.94
N ASP A 4 11.63 6.26 9.90
CA ASP A 4 12.47 7.42 9.62
C ASP A 4 11.65 8.72 9.61
N ILE A 5 12.05 9.66 10.47
CA ILE A 5 11.41 10.97 10.60
C ILE A 5 11.43 11.74 9.29
N ASN A 6 12.42 11.47 8.42
CA ASN A 6 12.50 12.07 7.08
C ASN A 6 11.34 11.59 6.21
N THR A 7 11.04 10.30 6.18
CA THR A 7 9.90 9.75 5.42
C THR A 7 8.58 10.37 5.89
N ILE A 8 8.40 10.54 7.21
CA ILE A 8 7.20 11.18 7.78
C ILE A 8 7.10 12.63 7.31
N ASN A 9 8.17 13.42 7.45
CA ASN A 9 8.19 14.83 7.07
C ASN A 9 7.94 15.02 5.55
N GLU A 10 8.51 14.15 4.72
CA GLU A 10 8.29 14.16 3.27
C GLU A 10 6.83 13.84 2.92
N LEU A 11 6.26 12.81 3.54
CA LEU A 11 4.85 12.47 3.37
C LEU A 11 3.93 13.60 3.82
N GLU A 12 4.16 14.19 4.99
CA GLU A 12 3.38 15.36 5.45
C GLU A 12 3.48 16.54 4.48
N THR A 13 4.67 16.78 3.93
CA THR A 13 4.88 17.85 2.93
C THR A 13 4.05 17.59 1.67
N ILE A 14 4.07 16.35 1.16
CA ILE A 14 3.29 15.96 -0.03
C ILE A 14 1.79 16.04 0.28
N PHE A 15 1.34 15.52 1.43
CA PHE A 15 -0.07 15.52 1.82
C PHE A 15 -0.62 16.94 1.99
N ASN A 16 0.16 17.84 2.60
CA ASN A 16 -0.25 19.25 2.74
C ASN A 16 -0.34 19.96 1.39
N LYS A 17 0.61 19.68 0.50
CA LYS A 17 0.61 20.22 -0.87
C LYS A 17 -0.60 19.75 -1.67
N HIS A 18 -0.99 18.48 -1.50
CA HIS A 18 -2.02 17.80 -2.26
C HIS A 18 -3.30 17.52 -1.45
N LYS A 19 -3.60 18.36 -0.46
CA LYS A 19 -4.68 18.12 0.53
C LYS A 19 -6.09 17.99 -0.06
N ASN A 20 -6.32 18.52 -1.26
CA ASN A 20 -7.61 18.48 -1.96
C ASN A 20 -7.63 17.44 -3.09
N GLU A 21 -6.59 16.63 -3.20
CA GLU A 21 -6.43 15.60 -4.23
C GLU A 21 -6.49 14.22 -3.58
N ARG A 22 -6.83 13.22 -4.38
CA ARG A 22 -6.89 11.82 -3.98
C ARG A 22 -5.49 11.23 -4.06
N ILE A 23 -4.95 10.81 -2.92
CA ILE A 23 -3.59 10.29 -2.80
C ILE A 23 -3.62 8.78 -2.54
N CYS A 24 -3.00 8.01 -3.44
CA CYS A 24 -2.75 6.58 -3.28
C CYS A 24 -1.29 6.37 -2.85
N VAL A 25 -1.07 5.78 -1.68
CA VAL A 25 0.26 5.46 -1.15
C VAL A 25 0.49 3.95 -1.25
N LEU A 26 1.46 3.55 -2.05
CA LEU A 26 1.78 2.17 -2.37
C LEU A 26 3.04 1.73 -1.64
N GLY A 27 3.02 0.54 -1.07
CA GLY A 27 4.23 -0.09 -0.54
C GLY A 27 4.00 -1.55 -0.24
N THR A 28 5.05 -2.36 -0.33
CA THR A 28 4.95 -3.80 -0.04
C THR A 28 4.60 -4.09 1.43
N ILE A 29 4.28 -5.34 1.76
CA ILE A 29 4.13 -5.78 3.15
C ILE A 29 5.45 -5.59 3.92
N CYS A 30 5.39 -5.50 5.25
CA CYS A 30 6.55 -5.27 6.11
C CYS A 30 7.29 -3.91 5.94
N ILE A 31 6.90 -3.03 5.00
CA ILE A 31 7.54 -1.71 4.83
C ILE A 31 7.26 -0.71 5.98
N GLY A 32 6.28 -1.00 6.84
CA GLY A 32 5.91 -0.13 7.96
C GLY A 32 4.71 0.79 7.71
N LYS A 33 3.84 0.48 6.73
CA LYS A 33 2.60 1.24 6.45
C LYS A 33 1.79 1.54 7.71
N THR A 34 1.48 0.53 8.52
CA THR A 34 0.72 0.72 9.78
C THR A 34 1.42 1.69 10.75
N THR A 35 2.76 1.69 10.81
CA THR A 35 3.50 2.65 11.64
C THR A 35 3.33 4.07 11.10
N LEU A 36 3.47 4.26 9.79
CA LEU A 36 3.26 5.54 9.12
C LEU A 36 1.84 6.06 9.32
N ILE A 37 0.82 5.21 9.12
CA ILE A 37 -0.60 5.56 9.30
C ILE A 37 -0.87 6.05 10.73
N ASN A 38 -0.27 5.41 11.74
CA ASN A 38 -0.45 5.79 13.14
C ASN A 38 0.25 7.11 13.52
N GLN A 39 1.26 7.53 12.75
CA GLN A 39 2.04 8.74 13.02
C GLN A 39 1.56 9.93 12.18
N LEU A 40 1.00 9.66 11.00
CA LEU A 40 0.46 10.65 10.08
C LEU A 40 -1.03 10.89 10.36
N LYS A 41 -1.50 12.11 10.06
CA LYS A 41 -2.91 12.46 10.25
C LYS A 41 -3.74 12.05 9.02
N ASN A 42 -5.00 11.69 9.26
CA ASN A 42 -6.01 11.44 8.23
C ASN A 42 -5.63 10.35 7.21
N CYS A 43 -4.75 9.41 7.57
CA CYS A 43 -4.39 8.30 6.70
C CYS A 43 -5.35 7.14 6.89
N VAL A 44 -5.61 6.40 5.82
CA VAL A 44 -6.51 5.23 5.82
C VAL A 44 -5.72 4.00 5.37
N ASP A 45 -5.91 2.88 6.07
CA ASP A 45 -5.42 1.57 5.63
C ASP A 45 -6.44 0.95 4.66
N ILE A 46 -5.99 0.54 3.47
CA ILE A 46 -6.84 -0.08 2.47
C ILE A 46 -7.51 -1.36 2.98
N ASP A 47 -6.83 -2.11 3.84
CA ASP A 47 -7.32 -3.38 4.36
C ASP A 47 -8.49 -3.13 5.32
N ASP A 48 -8.36 -2.14 6.21
CA ASP A 48 -9.40 -1.75 7.15
C ASP A 48 -10.63 -1.19 6.41
N GLU A 49 -10.42 -0.32 5.41
CA GLU A 49 -11.51 0.23 4.60
C GLU A 49 -12.21 -0.89 3.82
N LEU A 50 -11.46 -1.77 3.15
CA LEU A 50 -12.02 -2.89 2.39
C LEU A 50 -12.83 -3.83 3.29
N LEU A 51 -12.25 -4.27 4.42
CA LEU A 51 -12.92 -5.17 5.35
C LEU A 51 -14.21 -4.57 5.93
N SER A 52 -14.32 -3.25 6.03
CA SER A 52 -15.56 -2.60 6.48
C SER A 52 -16.69 -2.70 5.45
N LEU A 53 -16.37 -2.83 4.15
CA LEU A 53 -17.30 -2.77 3.01
C LEU A 53 -17.72 -4.14 2.47
N LEU A 54 -16.99 -5.20 2.84
CA LEU A 54 -17.24 -6.56 2.36
C LEU A 54 -18.40 -7.25 3.11
N ASN A 55 -18.96 -8.29 2.52
CA ASN A 55 -19.84 -9.24 3.23
C ASN A 55 -18.99 -10.27 4.01
N ASP A 56 -19.59 -11.06 4.89
CA ASP A 56 -18.87 -12.00 5.76
C ASP A 56 -18.02 -13.03 5.00
N ARG A 57 -18.49 -13.50 3.85
CA ARG A 57 -17.75 -14.46 3.01
C ARG A 57 -16.48 -13.85 2.44
N ASP A 58 -16.59 -12.67 1.84
CA ASP A 58 -15.44 -12.00 1.23
C ASP A 58 -14.46 -11.51 2.31
N LYS A 59 -14.97 -11.06 3.48
CA LYS A 59 -14.12 -10.75 4.64
C LYS A 59 -13.31 -11.96 5.09
N GLU A 60 -13.95 -13.12 5.23
CA GLU A 60 -13.27 -14.35 5.62
C GLU A 60 -12.18 -14.73 4.62
N PHE A 61 -12.45 -14.61 3.32
CA PHE A 61 -11.46 -14.82 2.27
C PHE A 61 -10.24 -13.90 2.41
N ILE A 62 -10.45 -12.58 2.46
CA ILE A 62 -9.36 -11.59 2.61
C ILE A 62 -8.55 -11.84 3.88
N GLN A 63 -9.23 -12.12 5.00
CA GLN A 63 -8.56 -12.40 6.27
C GLN A 63 -7.70 -13.66 6.22
N LYS A 64 -8.14 -14.73 5.55
CA LYS A 64 -7.34 -15.94 5.36
C LYS A 64 -6.09 -15.69 4.53
N VAL A 65 -6.20 -14.88 3.48
CA VAL A 65 -5.04 -14.47 2.68
C VAL A 65 -4.07 -13.63 3.52
N HIS A 66 -4.55 -12.64 4.26
CA HIS A 66 -3.69 -11.77 5.10
C HIS A 66 -3.01 -12.53 6.25
N LYS A 67 -3.65 -13.56 6.78
CA LYS A 67 -3.07 -14.46 7.79
C LYS A 67 -2.13 -15.50 7.20
N LEU A 68 -1.90 -15.49 5.88
CA LEU A 68 -1.11 -16.47 5.14
C LEU A 68 -1.63 -17.90 5.30
N GLU A 69 -2.92 -18.07 5.61
CA GLU A 69 -3.59 -19.38 5.62
C GLU A 69 -3.83 -19.88 4.20
N ILE A 70 -3.95 -18.95 3.25
CA ILE A 70 -3.98 -19.21 1.81
C ILE A 70 -2.70 -18.62 1.20
N PRO A 71 -1.85 -19.43 0.54
CA PRO A 71 -0.67 -18.93 -0.15
C PRO A 71 -1.04 -17.93 -1.24
N TRP A 72 -0.21 -16.89 -1.43
CA TRP A 72 -0.41 -15.93 -2.51
C TRP A 72 -0.20 -16.61 -3.88
N THR A 73 -1.11 -16.34 -4.81
CA THR A 73 -1.02 -16.68 -6.24
C THR A 73 -1.45 -15.46 -7.06
N GLU A 74 -1.10 -15.44 -8.34
CA GLU A 74 -1.54 -14.37 -9.27
C GLU A 74 -3.07 -14.26 -9.30
N GLU A 75 -3.79 -15.38 -9.37
CA GLU A 75 -5.27 -15.40 -9.34
C GLU A 75 -5.85 -14.80 -8.04
N ILE A 76 -5.21 -15.04 -6.89
CA ILE A 76 -5.62 -14.43 -5.62
C ILE A 76 -5.32 -12.94 -5.62
N GLY A 77 -4.17 -12.53 -6.17
CA GLY A 77 -3.82 -11.13 -6.38
C GLY A 77 -4.88 -10.40 -7.20
N ASP A 78 -5.25 -10.96 -8.34
CA ASP A 78 -6.26 -10.41 -9.25
C ASP A 78 -7.63 -10.26 -8.57
N GLU A 79 -8.04 -11.25 -7.77
CA GLU A 79 -9.32 -11.19 -7.06
C GLU A 79 -9.33 -10.13 -5.94
N ILE A 80 -8.22 -10.01 -5.20
CA ILE A 80 -8.05 -8.93 -4.20
C ILE A 80 -8.10 -7.58 -4.89
N ASP A 81 -7.40 -7.43 -6.01
CA ASP A 81 -7.38 -6.23 -6.82
C ASP A 81 -8.80 -5.85 -7.29
N ARG A 82 -9.54 -6.82 -7.83
CA ARG A 82 -10.92 -6.63 -8.30
C ARG A 82 -11.83 -6.18 -7.16
N LEU A 83 -11.83 -6.89 -6.04
CA LEU A 83 -12.65 -6.54 -4.86
C LEU A 83 -12.31 -5.14 -4.34
N THR A 84 -11.02 -4.82 -4.26
CA THR A 84 -10.55 -3.53 -3.78
C THR A 84 -10.99 -2.40 -4.71
N LYS A 85 -10.78 -2.55 -6.02
CA LYS A 85 -11.17 -1.55 -7.04
C LYS A 85 -12.68 -1.34 -7.13
N GLU A 86 -13.48 -2.38 -6.87
CA GLU A 86 -14.96 -2.28 -6.85
C GLU A 86 -15.51 -1.56 -5.61
N LYS A 87 -14.87 -1.73 -4.46
CA LYS A 87 -15.42 -1.31 -3.16
C LYS A 87 -14.79 -0.02 -2.63
N VAL A 88 -13.47 0.09 -2.72
CA VAL A 88 -12.72 1.17 -2.06
C VAL A 88 -12.58 2.36 -2.99
N LYS A 89 -12.73 3.57 -2.43
CA LYS A 89 -12.51 4.83 -3.13
C LYS A 89 -11.67 5.77 -2.29
N ILE A 90 -10.67 6.39 -2.91
CA ILE A 90 -9.82 7.38 -2.25
C ILE A 90 -10.57 8.69 -2.13
N LYS A 91 -10.57 9.29 -0.93
CA LYS A 91 -11.19 10.58 -0.64
C LYS A 91 -10.12 11.68 -0.58
N PRO A 92 -10.36 12.87 -1.15
CA PRO A 92 -9.49 14.01 -0.96
C PRO A 92 -9.19 14.29 0.51
N GLY A 93 -7.93 14.55 0.84
CA GLY A 93 -7.49 14.83 2.21
C GLY A 93 -7.36 13.59 3.12
N PHE A 94 -7.64 12.40 2.58
CA PHE A 94 -7.45 11.12 3.26
C PHE A 94 -6.57 10.17 2.44
N PRO A 95 -5.23 10.30 2.52
CA PRO A 95 -4.31 9.43 1.81
C PRO A 95 -4.54 7.97 2.18
N LEU A 96 -4.68 7.12 1.16
CA LEU A 96 -4.97 5.69 1.32
C LEU A 96 -3.69 4.88 1.12
N PHE A 97 -3.31 4.10 2.13
CA PHE A 97 -2.13 3.24 2.12
C PHE A 97 -2.52 1.82 1.73
N GLY A 98 -1.79 1.22 0.77
CA GLY A 98 -2.11 -0.12 0.31
C GLY A 98 -1.06 -0.74 -0.61
N THR A 99 -1.48 -1.82 -1.26
CA THR A 99 -0.71 -2.51 -2.33
C THR A 99 -1.39 -2.39 -3.69
N VAL A 100 -2.65 -1.94 -3.74
CA VAL A 100 -3.45 -1.86 -4.97
C VAL A 100 -3.54 -0.43 -5.46
N ILE A 101 -3.31 -0.22 -6.76
CA ILE A 101 -3.51 1.08 -7.40
C ILE A 101 -5.00 1.33 -7.62
N LEU A 102 -5.54 2.37 -6.99
CA LEU A 102 -6.90 2.85 -7.17
C LEU A 102 -6.93 4.16 -7.98
N ASP A 103 -8.10 4.51 -8.50
CA ASP A 103 -8.31 5.80 -9.17
C ASP A 103 -7.99 6.97 -8.23
N CYS A 104 -6.98 7.75 -8.61
CA CYS A 104 -6.38 8.80 -7.80
C CYS A 104 -5.77 9.89 -8.70
N ASP A 105 -5.42 11.01 -8.06
CA ASP A 105 -4.77 12.13 -8.73
C ASP A 105 -3.25 12.08 -8.51
N ILE A 106 -2.83 11.56 -7.34
CA ILE A 106 -1.44 11.42 -6.92
C ILE A 106 -1.13 9.99 -6.52
N ILE A 107 0.00 9.45 -7.00
CA ILE A 107 0.57 8.20 -6.52
C ILE A 107 1.88 8.48 -5.76
N ILE A 108 2.03 7.89 -4.58
CA ILE A 108 3.29 7.85 -3.84
C ILE A 108 3.71 6.39 -3.72
N TYR A 109 4.88 6.04 -4.24
CA TYR A 109 5.47 4.73 -4.03
C TYR A 109 6.54 4.79 -2.95
N LEU A 110 6.36 3.97 -1.91
CA LEU A 110 7.32 3.74 -0.85
C LEU A 110 8.22 2.58 -1.26
N ASP A 111 9.48 2.87 -1.51
CA ASP A 111 10.52 1.91 -1.80
C ASP A 111 11.33 1.61 -0.55
N ILE A 112 11.71 0.35 -0.31
CA ILE A 112 12.50 -0.06 0.85
C ILE A 112 13.62 -0.98 0.39
N ASP A 113 14.79 -0.79 0.99
CA ASP A 113 15.94 -1.64 0.74
C ASP A 113 15.68 -3.09 1.17
N GLU A 114 16.12 -4.05 0.37
CA GLU A 114 15.89 -5.48 0.64
C GLU A 114 16.50 -5.94 1.96
N ILE A 115 17.63 -5.36 2.38
CA ILE A 115 18.28 -5.70 3.66
C ILE A 115 17.36 -5.31 4.82
N ILE A 116 16.83 -4.08 4.79
CA ILE A 116 15.90 -3.58 5.81
C ILE A 116 14.59 -4.37 5.77
N LEU A 117 14.06 -4.61 4.57
CA LEU A 117 12.85 -5.42 4.38
C LEU A 117 12.99 -6.84 4.94
N SER A 118 14.17 -7.46 4.75
CA SER A 118 14.50 -8.77 5.31
C SER A 118 14.44 -8.77 6.83
N GLU A 119 14.98 -7.74 7.48
CA GLU A 119 14.90 -7.59 8.93
C GLU A 119 13.47 -7.42 9.43
N HIS A 120 12.65 -6.63 8.72
CA HIS A 120 11.24 -6.44 9.05
C HIS A 120 10.44 -7.74 8.89
N CYS A 121 10.67 -8.48 7.81
CA CYS A 121 10.05 -9.78 7.56
C CYS A 121 10.41 -10.78 8.67
N LYS A 122 11.69 -10.85 9.07
CA LYS A 122 12.15 -11.68 10.20
C LYS A 122 11.43 -11.32 11.50
N LYS A 123 11.35 -10.02 11.85
CA LYS A 123 10.66 -9.54 13.06
C LYS A 123 9.17 -9.95 13.07
N ARG A 124 8.52 -9.96 11.90
CA ARG A 124 7.09 -10.31 11.75
C ARG A 124 6.82 -11.77 11.45
N LYS A 125 7.85 -12.61 11.31
CA LYS A 125 7.75 -14.03 10.91
C LYS A 125 7.02 -14.20 9.56
N ILE A 126 7.26 -13.28 8.64
CA ILE A 126 6.71 -13.29 7.27
C ILE A 126 7.83 -13.68 6.30
N SER A 127 7.48 -14.37 5.21
CA SER A 127 8.40 -14.73 4.14
C SER A 127 8.90 -13.49 3.40
N LEU A 128 10.23 -13.33 3.30
CA LEU A 128 10.84 -12.28 2.48
C LEU A 128 10.42 -12.42 1.01
N ASN A 129 10.36 -13.64 0.48
CA ASN A 129 9.96 -13.88 -0.90
C ASN A 129 8.55 -13.34 -1.17
N SER A 130 7.60 -13.54 -0.25
CA SER A 130 6.25 -12.99 -0.40
C SER A 130 6.25 -11.45 -0.42
N ALA A 131 7.10 -10.81 0.37
CA ALA A 131 7.24 -9.36 0.34
C ALA A 131 7.89 -8.86 -0.97
N LEU A 132 8.84 -9.61 -1.53
CA LEU A 132 9.46 -9.32 -2.82
C LEU A 132 8.49 -9.54 -4.00
N ASP A 133 7.69 -10.59 -3.96
CA ASP A 133 6.68 -10.89 -4.97
C ASP A 133 5.62 -9.78 -5.03
N ILE A 134 5.11 -9.34 -3.86
CA ILE A 134 4.18 -8.21 -3.78
C ILE A 134 4.84 -6.91 -4.24
N LYS A 135 6.09 -6.66 -3.85
CA LYS A 135 6.84 -5.48 -4.31
C LYS A 135 6.92 -5.46 -5.85
N LYS A 136 7.29 -6.58 -6.45
CA LYS A 136 7.40 -6.73 -7.90
C LYS A 136 6.05 -6.50 -8.60
N SER A 137 4.97 -7.09 -8.06
CA SER A 137 3.61 -6.88 -8.57
C SER A 137 3.22 -5.40 -8.56
N ILE A 138 3.45 -4.67 -7.45
CA ILE A 138 3.20 -3.23 -7.36
C ILE A 138 3.98 -2.45 -8.43
N GLU A 139 5.26 -2.79 -8.63
CA GLU A 139 6.13 -2.11 -9.61
C GLU A 139 5.70 -2.35 -11.05
N GLU A 140 5.25 -3.57 -11.36
CA GLU A 140 4.70 -3.95 -12.67
C GLU A 140 3.39 -3.21 -12.95
N ASP A 141 2.47 -3.18 -11.99
CA ASP A 141 1.21 -2.44 -12.09
C ASP A 141 1.44 -0.95 -12.25
N LEU A 142 2.37 -0.38 -11.48
CA LEU A 142 2.71 1.02 -11.54
C LEU A 142 3.29 1.41 -12.90
N LYS A 143 4.12 0.54 -13.49
CA LYS A 143 4.66 0.75 -14.85
C LYS A 143 3.55 0.78 -15.89
N LEU A 144 2.60 -0.14 -15.82
CA LEU A 144 1.44 -0.18 -16.71
C LEU A 144 0.52 1.03 -16.50
N TYR A 145 0.27 1.41 -15.25
CA TYR A 145 -0.59 2.53 -14.89
C TYR A 145 -0.03 3.86 -15.40
N LYS A 146 1.28 4.11 -15.21
CA LYS A 146 1.97 5.30 -15.73
C LYS A 146 1.91 5.40 -17.26
N LYS A 147 2.05 4.26 -17.95
CA LYS A 147 1.94 4.23 -19.42
C LYS A 147 0.53 4.60 -19.92
N LYS A 148 -0.51 4.27 -19.14
CA LYS A 148 -1.90 4.60 -19.47
C LYS A 148 -2.30 6.02 -19.05
N ASN A 149 -1.62 6.59 -18.05
CA ASN A 149 -1.96 7.87 -17.44
C ASN A 149 -0.75 8.82 -17.46
N GLU A 150 -0.43 9.37 -18.64
CA GLU A 150 0.78 10.18 -18.85
C GLU A 150 0.87 11.44 -17.97
N ASN A 151 -0.26 11.92 -17.44
CA ASN A 151 -0.34 13.13 -16.62
C ASN A 151 -0.43 12.86 -15.10
N ILE A 152 -0.35 11.60 -14.66
CA ILE A 152 -0.45 11.29 -13.22
C ILE A 152 0.76 11.87 -12.47
N VAL A 153 0.50 12.56 -11.36
CA VAL A 153 1.59 13.03 -10.49
C VAL A 153 2.10 11.87 -9.68
N TYR A 154 3.42 11.69 -9.68
CA TYR A 154 4.07 10.54 -9.06
C TYR A 154 5.23 10.96 -8.17
N TYR A 155 5.23 10.42 -6.95
CA TYR A 155 6.32 10.53 -5.98
C TYR A 155 6.96 9.18 -5.73
N TYR A 156 8.28 9.15 -5.65
CA TYR A 156 9.07 8.00 -5.22
C TYR A 156 9.80 8.36 -3.95
N LEU A 157 9.51 7.65 -2.86
CA LEU A 157 10.15 7.88 -1.57
C LEU A 157 10.90 6.62 -1.15
N LYS A 158 12.17 6.78 -0.79
CA LYS A 158 12.95 5.70 -0.21
C LYS A 158 12.75 5.70 1.30
N VAL A 159 12.34 4.56 1.83
CA VAL A 159 12.18 4.29 3.26
C VAL A 159 13.52 3.76 3.77
N SER A 160 14.17 4.57 4.60
CA SER A 160 15.36 4.21 5.37
C SER A 160 15.01 3.91 6.83
N GLU A 161 15.94 3.28 7.56
CA GLU A 161 16.00 3.26 9.03
C GLU A 161 17.30 3.94 9.49
#